data_AF-A0A6L7PF18-F1
#
_entry.id   AF-A0A6L7PF18-F1
#
_cell.length_a   1.000
_cell.length_b   1.000
_cell.length_c   1.000
_cell.angle_alpha   90.00
_cell.angle_beta   90.00
_cell.angle_gamma   90.00
#
_symmetry.space_group_name_H-M   'P 1'
#
loop_
_entity.id
_entity.type
_entity.pdbx_description
1 polymer ?
#
loop_
_entity_poly.entity_id
_entity_poly.type
_entity_poly.pdbx_seq_one_letter_code
_entity_poly.pdbx_strand_id
1 'polypeptide(L)'
;MGRPRVRVAVRLPSLGEETIVDFVVDTGADRTLIHGRDRSRFASEAVRTGSGLAARARVSGISGTPAPYAVEDAEYIFEEDDGALWSLAGDVHVALDVAAPGVPSLLGRDVLDRVLFCISAEEITLEW
;
A
#
# COMPACT_ATOMS: atom_id res chain seq x y z
N MET A 1 6.75 15.32 13.50
CA MET A 1 5.68 14.33 13.78
C MET A 1 5.81 13.14 12.85
N GLY A 2 5.66 11.93 13.37
CA GLY A 2 5.60 10.70 12.55
C GLY A 2 4.28 10.64 11.77
N ARG A 3 4.30 10.04 10.59
CA ARG A 3 3.04 9.69 9.88
C ARG A 3 2.52 8.38 10.45
N PRO A 4 1.20 8.22 10.67
CA PRO A 4 0.64 6.95 11.13
C PRO A 4 0.97 5.86 10.11
N ARG A 5 1.49 4.74 10.61
CA ARG A 5 1.99 3.64 9.78
C ARG A 5 1.47 2.31 10.29
N VAL A 6 1.22 1.39 9.37
CA VAL A 6 0.88 0.01 9.68
C VAL A 6 1.72 -0.93 8.82
N ARG A 7 2.25 -1.97 9.46
CA ARG A 7 3.00 -3.03 8.81
C ARG A 7 2.01 -4.10 8.36
N VAL A 8 1.94 -4.35 7.06
CA VAL A 8 0.96 -5.27 6.46
C VAL A 8 1.71 -6.26 5.58
N ALA A 9 1.44 -7.56 5.75
CA ALA A 9 1.88 -8.55 4.78
C ALA A 9 0.91 -8.52 3.59
N VAL A 10 1.45 -8.31 2.39
CA VAL A 10 0.67 -8.24 1.15
C VAL A 10 1.05 -9.41 0.28
N ARG A 11 0.06 -10.26 -0.03
CA ARG A 11 0.18 -11.33 -1.02
C ARG A 11 -0.45 -10.91 -2.33
N LEU A 12 0.21 -11.25 -3.44
CA LEU A 12 -0.28 -11.08 -4.81
C LEU A 12 -0.50 -12.47 -5.40
N PRO A 13 -1.70 -13.08 -5.26
CA PRO A 13 -1.93 -14.48 -5.62
C PRO A 13 -1.68 -14.78 -7.09
N SER A 14 -2.03 -13.84 -7.99
CA SER A 14 -1.79 -13.94 -9.43
C SER A 14 -0.31 -14.08 -9.79
N LEU A 15 0.57 -13.58 -8.92
CA LEU A 15 2.02 -13.54 -9.13
C LEU A 15 2.77 -14.56 -8.26
N GLY A 16 2.11 -15.19 -7.30
CA GLY A 16 2.75 -16.09 -6.32
C GLY A 16 3.74 -15.36 -5.42
N GLU A 17 3.52 -14.08 -5.16
CA GLU A 17 4.45 -13.19 -4.46
C GLU A 17 3.88 -12.73 -3.11
N GLU A 18 4.76 -12.49 -2.15
CA GLU A 18 4.43 -11.95 -0.82
C GLU A 18 5.52 -10.99 -0.37
N THR A 19 5.14 -9.88 0.27
CA THR A 19 6.10 -9.00 0.94
C THR A 19 5.45 -8.26 2.10
N ILE A 20 6.29 -7.69 2.95
CA ILE A 20 5.86 -6.83 4.06
C ILE A 20 6.04 -5.37 3.64
N VAL A 21 4.95 -4.62 3.69
CA VAL A 21 4.89 -3.20 3.33
C VAL A 21 4.56 -2.37 4.57
N ASP A 22 5.33 -1.31 4.79
CA ASP A 22 5.09 -0.32 5.83
C ASP A 22 4.26 0.82 5.25
N PHE A 23 2.94 0.65 5.22
CA PHE A 23 2.03 1.63 4.65
C PHE A 23 1.90 2.85 5.56
N VAL A 24 1.79 4.03 4.94
CA VAL A 24 1.23 5.21 5.60
C VAL A 24 -0.29 5.10 5.53
N VAL A 25 -0.97 5.26 6.66
CA VAL A 25 -2.44 5.33 6.72
C VAL A 25 -2.86 6.68 6.15
N ASP A 26 -3.61 6.65 5.03
CA ASP A 26 -4.00 7.86 4.31
C ASP A 26 -5.49 7.84 3.97
N THR A 27 -6.28 8.55 4.78
CA THR A 27 -7.72 8.71 4.56
C THR A 27 -8.04 9.60 3.34
N GLY A 28 -7.07 10.36 2.84
CA GLY A 28 -7.18 11.12 1.60
C GLY A 28 -7.01 10.26 0.34
N ALA A 29 -6.42 9.07 0.46
CA ALA A 29 -6.24 8.15 -0.66
C ALA A 29 -7.50 7.28 -0.87
N ASP A 30 -8.07 7.32 -2.06
CA ASP A 30 -9.22 6.47 -2.42
C ASP A 30 -8.84 4.99 -2.52
N ARG A 31 -7.58 4.72 -2.91
CA ARG A 31 -7.05 3.39 -3.23
C ARG A 31 -5.76 3.10 -2.50
N THR A 32 -5.58 1.85 -2.11
CA THR A 32 -4.35 1.34 -1.52
C THR A 32 -3.30 1.11 -2.60
N LEU A 33 -2.07 1.51 -2.31
CA LEU A 33 -1.04 1.66 -3.32
C LEU A 33 0.36 1.27 -2.80
N ILE A 34 1.09 0.49 -3.58
CA ILE A 34 2.49 0.12 -3.32
C ILE A 34 3.40 0.95 -4.23
N HIS A 35 4.25 1.78 -3.62
CA HIS A 35 5.22 2.62 -4.33
C HIS A 35 6.53 1.88 -4.61
N GLY A 36 7.35 2.43 -5.53
CA GLY A 36 8.54 1.78 -6.06
C GLY A 36 9.53 1.26 -5.02
N ARG A 37 9.71 1.96 -3.89
CA ARG A 37 10.59 1.51 -2.79
C ARG A 37 10.10 0.19 -2.20
N ASP A 38 8.82 0.05 -1.92
CA ASP A 38 8.28 -1.17 -1.32
C ASP A 38 8.04 -2.25 -2.37
N ARG A 39 7.73 -1.86 -3.62
CA ARG A 39 7.71 -2.76 -4.79
C ARG A 39 9.06 -3.47 -4.98
N SER A 40 10.18 -2.80 -4.71
CA SER A 40 11.50 -3.43 -4.82
C SER A 40 11.76 -4.55 -3.79
N ARG A 41 10.88 -4.73 -2.79
CA ARG A 41 10.97 -5.80 -1.78
C ARG A 41 10.37 -7.13 -2.23
N PHE A 42 9.67 -7.18 -3.37
CA PHE A 42 9.17 -8.44 -3.93
C PHE A 42 10.32 -9.31 -4.45
N ALA A 43 10.12 -10.64 -4.42
CA ALA A 43 11.14 -11.62 -4.81
C ALA A 43 11.30 -11.68 -6.33
N SER A 44 10.21 -11.55 -7.08
CA SER A 44 10.23 -11.52 -8.54
C SER A 44 10.83 -10.23 -9.10
N GLU A 45 11.85 -10.38 -9.95
CA GLU A 45 12.40 -9.27 -10.73
C GLU A 45 11.33 -8.60 -11.60
N ALA A 46 10.40 -9.38 -12.14
CA ALA A 46 9.31 -8.87 -12.98
C ALA A 46 8.40 -7.90 -12.21
N VAL A 47 8.15 -8.18 -10.92
CA VAL A 47 7.39 -7.30 -10.03
C VAL A 47 8.24 -6.09 -9.60
N ARG A 48 9.51 -6.32 -9.22
CA ARG A 48 10.41 -5.22 -8.80
C ARG A 48 10.60 -4.16 -9.89
N THR A 49 10.69 -4.59 -11.14
CA THR A 49 10.89 -3.71 -12.31
C THR A 49 9.58 -3.22 -12.92
N GLY A 50 8.45 -3.86 -12.59
CA GLY A 50 7.16 -3.62 -13.22
C GLY A 50 7.00 -4.24 -14.61
N SER A 51 7.99 -5.01 -15.11
CA SER A 51 7.93 -5.65 -16.44
C SER A 51 6.92 -6.80 -16.53
N GLY A 52 6.58 -7.43 -15.40
CA GLY A 52 5.53 -8.46 -15.32
C GLY A 52 4.14 -7.93 -15.01
N LEU A 53 4.00 -6.60 -14.85
CA LEU A 53 2.78 -5.96 -14.40
C LEU A 53 2.14 -5.21 -15.58
N ALA A 54 0.90 -5.57 -15.93
CA ALA A 54 0.18 -4.86 -16.99
C ALA A 54 -0.36 -3.54 -16.45
N ALA A 55 -0.01 -2.42 -17.10
CA ALA A 55 -0.60 -1.12 -16.78
C ALA A 55 -2.12 -1.17 -16.97
N ARG A 56 -2.86 -0.96 -15.89
CA ARG A 56 -4.33 -1.07 -15.86
C ARG A 56 -5.03 0.19 -15.40
N ALA A 57 -4.31 1.10 -14.72
CA ALA A 57 -4.88 2.32 -14.20
C ALA A 57 -3.92 3.51 -14.35
N ARG A 58 -4.50 4.71 -14.38
CA ARG A 58 -3.80 5.98 -14.20
C ARG A 58 -4.38 6.64 -12.95
N VAL A 59 -3.57 6.75 -11.90
CA VAL A 59 -3.99 7.42 -10.66
C VAL A 59 -3.43 8.83 -10.67
N SER A 60 -4.27 9.80 -10.36
CA SER A 60 -3.89 11.22 -10.27
C SER A 60 -3.76 11.60 -8.79
N GLY A 61 -2.61 12.14 -8.41
CA GLY A 61 -2.41 12.75 -7.09
C GLY A 61 -2.55 14.27 -7.14
N ILE A 62 -2.13 14.92 -6.06
CA ILE A 62 -2.13 16.40 -5.92
C ILE A 62 -1.33 17.09 -7.03
N SER A 63 -0.33 16.43 -7.62
CA SER A 63 0.48 16.96 -8.73
C SER A 63 -0.28 17.05 -10.07
N GLY A 64 -1.48 16.46 -10.18
CA GLY A 64 -2.30 16.49 -11.39
C GLY A 64 -1.77 15.65 -12.57
N THR A 65 -0.53 15.14 -12.50
CA THR A 65 0.04 14.26 -13.52
C THR A 65 -0.32 12.81 -13.21
N PRO A 66 -1.09 12.12 -14.07
CA PRO A 66 -1.42 10.72 -13.83
C PRO A 66 -0.18 9.84 -13.96
N ALA A 67 0.13 9.06 -12.92
CA ALA A 67 1.19 8.05 -12.99
C ALA A 67 0.59 6.68 -13.38
N PRO A 68 1.34 5.84 -14.13
CA PRO A 68 0.88 4.51 -14.49
C PRO A 68 0.98 3.54 -13.31
N TYR A 69 -0.09 2.79 -13.09
CA TYR A 69 -0.15 1.72 -12.09
C TYR A 69 -0.67 0.43 -12.74
N ALA A 70 -0.18 -0.70 -12.22
CA ALA A 70 -0.86 -1.97 -12.37
C ALA A 70 -1.86 -2.16 -11.23
N VAL A 71 -2.89 -2.95 -11.52
CA VAL A 71 -3.91 -3.34 -10.54
C VAL A 71 -3.88 -4.85 -10.44
N GLU A 72 -3.57 -5.34 -9.25
CA GLU A 72 -3.44 -6.75 -8.93
C GLU A 72 -4.37 -7.13 -7.79
N ASP A 73 -4.90 -8.36 -7.85
CA ASP A 73 -5.59 -8.96 -6.72
C ASP A 73 -4.60 -9.10 -5.56
N ALA A 74 -5.04 -8.75 -4.36
CA ALA A 74 -4.23 -8.74 -3.16
C ALA A 74 -4.97 -9.37 -1.98
N GLU A 75 -4.21 -10.07 -1.13
CA GLU A 75 -4.61 -10.41 0.23
C GLU A 75 -3.75 -9.59 1.19
N TYR A 76 -4.40 -8.74 1.98
CA TYR A 76 -3.80 -7.95 3.05
C TYR A 76 -3.91 -8.74 4.35
N ILE A 77 -2.78 -9.04 4.97
CA ILE A 77 -2.72 -9.78 6.23
C ILE A 77 -2.21 -8.82 7.31
N PHE A 78 -3.03 -8.65 8.34
CA PHE A 78 -2.78 -7.78 9.48
C PHE A 78 -2.50 -8.63 10.71
N GLU A 79 -1.65 -8.10 11.58
CA GLU A 79 -1.35 -8.67 12.89
C GLU A 79 -1.94 -7.76 13.97
N GLU A 80 -2.75 -8.33 14.86
CA GLU A 80 -3.31 -7.64 16.02
C GLU A 80 -2.30 -7.59 17.18
N ASP A 81 -2.57 -6.77 18.19
CA ASP A 81 -1.68 -6.59 19.35
C ASP A 81 -1.47 -7.88 20.15
N ASP A 82 -2.40 -8.83 20.09
CA ASP A 82 -2.30 -10.15 20.72
C ASP A 82 -1.60 -11.20 19.83
N GLY A 83 -1.15 -10.80 18.63
CA GLY A 83 -0.52 -11.65 17.62
C GLY A 83 -1.50 -12.41 16.73
N ALA A 84 -2.82 -12.21 16.88
CA ALA A 84 -3.80 -12.80 15.98
C ALA A 84 -3.62 -12.24 14.56
N LEU A 85 -3.75 -13.12 13.56
CA LEU A 85 -3.70 -12.73 12.15
C LEU A 85 -5.09 -12.79 11.55
N TRP A 86 -5.44 -11.76 10.78
CA TRP A 86 -6.63 -11.78 9.93
C TRP A 86 -6.30 -11.22 8.55
N SER A 87 -7.09 -11.63 7.55
CA SER A 87 -6.85 -11.25 6.17
C SER A 87 -8.05 -10.59 5.50
N LEU A 88 -7.74 -9.73 4.54
CA LEU A 88 -8.68 -9.00 3.72
C LEU A 88 -8.32 -9.17 2.24
N ALA A 89 -9.21 -9.74 1.45
CA ALA A 89 -9.06 -9.72 -0.01
C ALA A 89 -9.50 -8.36 -0.58
N GLY A 90 -8.73 -7.86 -1.55
CA GLY A 90 -9.04 -6.64 -2.30
C GLY A 90 -8.09 -6.47 -3.47
N ASP A 91 -8.00 -5.26 -4.02
CA ASP A 91 -7.07 -4.94 -5.08
C ASP A 91 -5.98 -4.02 -4.54
N VAL A 92 -4.81 -4.02 -5.16
CA VAL A 92 -3.73 -3.07 -4.85
C VAL A 92 -3.20 -2.41 -6.11
N HIS A 93 -2.93 -1.11 -6.02
CA HIS A 93 -2.30 -0.36 -7.09
C HIS A 93 -0.78 -0.40 -6.95
N VAL A 94 -0.08 -1.02 -7.88
CA VAL A 94 1.39 -1.11 -7.86
C VAL A 94 1.96 -0.08 -8.83
N ALA A 95 2.75 0.86 -8.32
CA ALA A 95 3.40 1.90 -9.13
C ALA A 95 4.29 1.24 -10.19
N LEU A 96 4.16 1.65 -11.45
CA LEU A 96 5.03 1.16 -12.53
C LEU A 96 6.27 2.04 -12.71
N ASP A 97 6.12 3.34 -12.47
CA ASP A 97 7.22 4.28 -12.52
C ASP A 97 7.97 4.36 -11.18
N VAL A 98 9.29 4.26 -11.23
CA VAL A 98 10.20 4.39 -10.08
C VAL A 98 10.67 5.83 -9.86
N ALA A 99 10.32 6.77 -10.76
CA ALA A 99 10.84 8.13 -10.80
C ALA A 99 10.36 9.06 -9.67
N ALA A 100 9.54 8.58 -8.73
CA ALA A 100 9.14 9.33 -7.54
C ALA A 100 9.81 8.75 -6.27
N PRO A 101 11.15 8.88 -6.12
CA PRO A 101 11.85 8.41 -4.94
C PRO A 101 11.33 9.15 -3.70
N GLY A 102 11.07 8.41 -2.63
CA GLY A 102 10.64 8.97 -1.34
C GLY A 102 9.13 9.04 -1.13
N VAL A 103 8.30 8.68 -2.11
CA VAL A 103 6.86 8.53 -1.89
C VAL A 103 6.58 7.20 -1.18
N PRO A 104 5.93 7.21 0.01
CA PRO A 104 5.62 5.99 0.74
C PRO A 104 4.43 5.25 0.12
N SER A 105 4.36 3.94 0.28
CA SER A 105 3.13 3.18 0.02
C SER A 105 2.00 3.67 0.93
N LEU A 106 0.78 3.73 0.40
CA LEU A 106 -0.39 4.30 1.07
C LEU A 106 -1.46 3.23 1.30
N LEU A 107 -2.01 3.16 2.50
CA LEU A 107 -3.22 2.39 2.81
C LEU A 107 -4.42 3.33 2.70
N GLY A 108 -5.23 3.12 1.67
CA GLY A 108 -6.34 3.99 1.29
C GLY A 108 -7.69 3.49 1.80
N ARG A 109 -8.74 4.28 1.54
CA ARG A 109 -10.10 4.03 2.03
C ARG A 109 -10.72 2.72 1.56
N ASP A 110 -10.33 2.21 0.39
CA ASP A 110 -10.74 0.88 -0.09
C ASP A 110 -10.42 -0.26 0.89
N VAL A 111 -9.35 -0.11 1.67
CA VAL A 111 -9.02 -1.01 2.79
C VAL A 111 -9.51 -0.42 4.11
N LEU A 112 -9.27 0.86 4.40
CA LEU A 112 -9.61 1.46 5.70
C LEU A 112 -11.11 1.39 6.03
N ASP A 113 -12.00 1.47 5.05
CA ASP A 113 -13.46 1.41 5.29
C ASP A 113 -13.94 0.00 5.70
N ARG A 114 -13.08 -1.02 5.56
CA ARG A 114 -13.38 -2.43 5.87
C ARG A 114 -12.71 -2.90 7.16
N VAL A 115 -11.97 -2.01 7.83
CA VAL A 115 -11.09 -2.33 8.96
C VAL A 115 -11.24 -1.27 10.03
N LEU A 116 -11.42 -1.69 11.28
CA LEU A 116 -11.48 -0.76 12.41
C LEU A 116 -10.06 -0.53 12.94
N PHE A 117 -9.42 0.56 12.50
CA PHE A 117 -8.17 1.01 13.10
C PHE A 117 -8.47 1.87 14.35
N CYS A 118 -7.99 1.43 15.51
CA CYS A 118 -7.94 2.26 16.71
C CYS A 118 -6.61 3.02 16.73
N ILE A 119 -6.62 4.31 16.44
CA ILE A 119 -5.45 5.18 16.65
C ILE A 119 -5.44 5.58 18.12
N SER A 120 -4.40 5.23 18.87
CA SER A 120 -4.28 5.63 20.27
C SER A 120 -4.10 7.16 20.36
N ALA A 121 -4.80 7.79 21.31
CA ALA A 121 -4.78 9.25 21.47
C ALA A 121 -3.38 9.80 21.86
N GLU A 122 -2.49 8.94 22.33
CA GLU A 122 -1.13 9.29 22.73
C GLU A 122 -0.22 9.66 21.54
N GLU A 123 -0.60 9.28 20.31
CA GLU A 123 0.17 9.57 19.09
C GLU A 123 -0.33 10.80 18.32
N ILE A 124 -1.43 11.44 18.74
CA ILE A 124 -2.00 12.62 18.08
C ILE A 124 -1.63 13.87 18.89
N THR A 125 -0.52 14.51 18.54
CA THR A 125 -0.20 15.85 19.05
C THR A 125 -0.80 16.91 18.12
N LEU A 126 -1.79 17.65 18.60
CA LEU A 126 -2.27 18.88 17.95
C LEU A 126 -1.39 20.04 18.42
N GLU A 127 -0.47 20.49 17.57
CA GLU A 127 0.26 21.73 17.76
C GLU A 127 -0.47 22.86 17.04
N TRP A 128 -0.80 23.93 17.79
CA TRP A 128 -1.39 25.18 17.28
C TRP A 128 -0.33 26.28 17.26
#